data_AF-A0A2E8CKP7-F1
#
_entry.id   AF-A0A2E8CKP7-F1
#
_cell.length_a   1.000
_cell.length_b   1.000
_cell.length_c   1.000
_cell.angle_alpha   90.00
_cell.angle_beta   90.00
_cell.angle_gamma   90.00
#
_symmetry.space_group_name_H-M   'P 1'
#
loop_
_entity.id
_entity.type
_entity.pdbx_description
1 polymer ?
#
loop_
_entity_poly.entity_id
_entity_poly.type
_entity_poly.pdbx_seq_one_letter_code
_entity_poly.pdbx_strand_id
1 'polypeptide(L)'
;MRAVGALGPDLCHGVRPREAKTGAMASVSGQGFALSRAGRGMALVFVWLCGIGLAGAGDGGASETDFAALNDARDIYQTNCAMCHGYDGIPILPGAPNFASGERLDRPDTELIVSIRDGRETMPPWRAVLSEQEQIAVLAYTRLIAGDDLFLEHCESCHDSSVPAIANVIPKASEKLSNYGGPWQLCSSLDAEQTMQREDIITVIGYLRGIQKVELKGIPTEAGG
;
A
#
# COMPACT_ATOMS: atom_id res chain seq x y z
N MET A 1 10.84 -42.50 -27.29
CA MET A 1 11.71 -41.57 -28.03
C MET A 1 10.83 -40.63 -28.85
N ARG A 2 10.54 -39.44 -28.32
CA ARG A 2 10.01 -38.29 -29.05
C ARG A 2 10.48 -37.03 -28.31
N ALA A 3 10.92 -36.05 -29.08
CA ALA A 3 11.89 -35.04 -28.72
C ALA A 3 11.39 -34.02 -27.68
N VAL A 4 12.29 -33.66 -26.77
CA VAL A 4 12.21 -32.49 -25.89
C VAL A 4 12.62 -31.28 -26.74
N GLY A 5 11.67 -30.38 -27.00
CA GLY A 5 11.94 -29.09 -27.63
C GLY A 5 12.49 -28.12 -26.59
N ALA A 6 13.68 -27.59 -26.84
CA ALA A 6 14.36 -26.59 -26.04
C ALA A 6 13.64 -25.24 -26.14
N LEU A 7 13.24 -24.67 -25.00
CA LEU A 7 12.94 -23.25 -24.85
C LEU A 7 14.25 -22.53 -24.49
N GLY A 8 14.61 -21.55 -25.32
CA GLY A 8 15.84 -20.78 -25.19
C GLY A 8 15.81 -19.77 -24.02
N PRO A 9 16.97 -19.21 -23.64
CA PRO A 9 17.10 -18.27 -22.54
C PRO A 9 17.21 -16.83 -23.07
N ASP A 10 16.24 -15.98 -22.78
CA ASP A 10 16.24 -14.52 -23.04
C ASP A 10 15.06 -13.94 -22.21
N LEU A 11 15.07 -12.84 -21.46
CA LEU A 11 15.96 -11.70 -21.27
C LEU A 11 15.45 -10.95 -20.01
N CYS A 12 15.84 -11.37 -18.81
CA CYS A 12 15.69 -10.54 -17.60
C CYS A 12 17.04 -9.87 -17.30
N HIS A 13 17.34 -8.78 -18.01
CA HIS A 13 18.49 -7.94 -17.70
C HIS A 13 18.17 -7.07 -16.48
N GLY A 14 18.84 -7.33 -15.35
CA GLY A 14 19.23 -6.25 -14.44
C GLY A 14 18.66 -6.22 -13.03
N VAL A 15 18.54 -7.36 -12.34
CA VAL A 15 18.43 -7.34 -10.86
C VAL A 15 19.85 -7.34 -10.27
N ARG A 16 20.30 -6.19 -9.74
CA ARG A 16 21.48 -6.15 -8.87
C ARG A 16 21.04 -6.43 -7.42
N PRO A 17 21.75 -7.28 -6.66
CA PRO A 17 21.48 -7.45 -5.24
C PRO A 17 21.77 -6.15 -4.46
N ARG A 18 20.91 -5.83 -3.48
CA ARG A 18 21.07 -4.69 -2.56
C ARG A 18 22.33 -4.86 -1.72
N GLU A 19 23.34 -4.00 -1.92
CA GLU A 19 24.45 -3.85 -0.99
C GLU A 19 24.05 -2.96 0.19
N ALA A 20 24.28 -3.46 1.40
CA ALA A 20 24.11 -2.75 2.65
C ALA A 20 25.14 -1.60 2.76
N LYS A 21 24.68 -0.35 2.71
CA LYS A 21 25.52 0.81 2.98
C LYS A 21 25.70 0.99 4.49
N THR A 22 26.86 0.60 5.01
CA THR A 22 27.37 1.07 6.29
C THR A 22 27.89 2.50 6.12
N GLY A 23 27.08 3.47 6.55
CA GLY A 23 27.44 4.89 6.53
C GLY A 23 28.32 5.25 7.73
N ALA A 24 29.59 5.50 7.47
CA ALA A 24 30.51 6.12 8.43
C ALA A 24 30.11 7.58 8.69
N MET A 25 30.04 7.92 9.96
CA MET A 25 29.69 9.25 10.48
C MET A 25 30.93 10.15 10.44
N ALA A 26 30.87 11.20 9.61
CA ALA A 26 31.88 12.25 9.55
C ALA A 26 31.42 13.48 10.35
N SER A 27 32.12 13.72 11.46
CA SER A 27 32.00 14.87 12.35
C SER A 27 32.43 16.16 11.64
N VAL A 28 31.59 17.19 11.65
CA VAL A 28 31.97 18.55 11.24
C VAL A 28 31.97 19.47 12.46
N SER A 29 33.18 19.90 12.83
CA SER A 29 33.43 20.87 13.89
C SER A 29 32.88 22.25 13.53
N GLY A 30 31.88 22.71 14.29
CA GLY A 30 31.39 24.08 14.23
C GLY A 30 32.37 25.07 14.87
N GLN A 31 32.89 26.01 14.08
CA GLN A 31 33.57 27.19 14.58
C GLN A 31 32.59 28.36 14.60
N GLY A 32 32.38 28.91 15.80
CA GLY A 32 31.50 30.04 16.03
C GLY A 32 32.06 31.34 15.47
N PHE A 33 31.18 32.16 14.89
CA PHE A 33 31.42 33.57 14.69
C PHE A 33 30.41 34.39 15.47
N ALA A 34 30.98 35.27 16.30
CA ALA A 34 30.33 36.11 17.27
C ALA A 34 29.46 37.20 16.63
N LEU A 35 28.44 37.58 17.38
CA LEU A 35 27.50 38.65 17.11
C LEU A 35 28.20 39.99 16.83
N SER A 36 27.64 40.74 15.87
CA SER A 36 27.74 42.20 15.89
C SER A 36 26.36 42.83 15.73
N ARG A 37 26.09 43.79 16.60
CA ARG A 37 24.82 44.38 16.94
C ARG A 37 24.79 45.82 16.41
N ALA A 38 24.01 46.09 15.37
CA ALA A 38 23.55 47.43 14.94
C ALA A 38 22.67 47.22 13.69
N GLY A 39 21.54 47.88 13.47
CA GLY A 39 20.91 48.99 14.15
C GLY A 39 19.45 49.11 13.68
N ARG A 40 18.77 50.06 14.31
CA ARG A 40 17.36 50.42 14.15
C ARG A 40 16.95 50.62 12.68
N GLY A 41 15.72 50.23 12.36
CA GLY A 41 14.88 51.03 11.46
C GLY A 41 14.08 50.25 10.42
N MET A 42 12.84 50.69 10.27
CA MET A 42 11.93 50.47 9.15
C MET A 42 11.05 49.22 9.22
N ALA A 43 9.82 49.49 9.68
CA ALA A 43 8.64 48.70 9.39
C ALA A 43 8.57 48.37 7.90
N LEU A 44 8.57 47.08 7.57
CA LEU A 44 8.18 46.59 6.25
C LEU A 44 6.87 45.82 6.41
N VAL A 45 5.88 46.38 5.72
CA VAL A 45 4.55 45.86 5.43
C VAL A 45 4.69 44.40 5.01
N PHE A 46 4.26 43.46 5.86
CA PHE A 46 4.04 42.08 5.46
C PHE A 46 2.82 42.05 4.55
N VAL A 47 3.07 42.22 3.25
CA VAL A 47 2.11 41.87 2.20
C VAL A 47 1.90 40.36 2.33
N TRP A 48 0.75 40.01 2.91
CA TRP A 48 0.24 38.65 2.99
C TRP A 48 -0.17 38.23 1.57
N LEU A 49 0.84 37.90 0.75
CA LEU A 49 0.64 37.13 -0.45
C LEU A 49 0.13 35.78 0.02
N CYS A 50 -1.19 35.57 -0.10
CA CYS A 50 -1.80 34.25 -0.17
C CYS A 50 -1.01 33.45 -1.20
N GLY A 51 -0.04 32.68 -0.72
CA GLY A 51 0.55 31.60 -1.48
C GLY A 51 -0.60 30.71 -1.88
N ILE A 52 -0.96 30.79 -3.15
CA ILE A 52 -1.79 29.81 -3.82
C ILE A 52 -1.03 28.49 -3.63
N GLY A 53 -1.44 27.73 -2.62
CA GLY A 53 -1.10 26.34 -2.51
C GLY A 53 -1.72 25.66 -3.72
N LEU A 54 -0.92 25.48 -4.77
CA LEU A 54 -1.16 24.46 -5.76
C LEU A 54 -1.16 23.14 -5.00
N ALA A 55 -2.34 22.73 -4.55
CA ALA A 55 -2.62 21.33 -4.26
C ALA A 55 -2.43 20.62 -5.59
N GLY A 56 -1.22 20.06 -5.81
CA GLY A 56 -1.00 19.10 -6.87
C GLY A 56 -2.04 18.02 -6.70
N ALA A 57 -2.92 17.87 -7.69
CA ALA A 57 -3.73 16.69 -7.83
C ALA A 57 -2.72 15.55 -8.01
N GLY A 58 -2.47 14.81 -6.93
CA GLY A 58 -1.60 13.65 -6.96
C GLY A 58 -2.00 12.78 -8.13
N ASP A 59 -1.07 12.65 -9.07
CA ASP A 59 -1.07 11.70 -10.17
C ASP A 59 -1.44 10.37 -9.51
N GLY A 60 -2.59 9.79 -9.85
CA GLY A 60 -3.25 8.71 -9.08
C GLY A 60 -2.54 7.35 -9.06
N GLY A 61 -1.21 7.34 -9.08
CA GLY A 61 -0.34 6.19 -8.83
C GLY A 61 0.02 6.05 -7.35
N ALA A 62 0.52 4.88 -6.98
CA ALA A 62 1.01 4.59 -5.63
C ALA A 62 2.52 4.83 -5.56
N SER A 63 2.96 5.55 -4.53
CA SER A 63 4.35 5.92 -4.28
C SER A 63 5.01 5.03 -3.23
N GLU A 64 6.33 5.16 -3.05
CA GLU A 64 7.09 4.41 -2.03
C GLU A 64 6.52 4.57 -0.61
N THR A 65 5.99 5.75 -0.28
CA THR A 65 5.39 6.00 1.04
C THR A 65 4.02 5.34 1.19
N ASP A 66 3.27 5.16 0.10
CA ASP A 66 2.01 4.42 0.11
C ASP A 66 2.27 2.93 0.30
N PHE A 67 3.28 2.37 -0.38
CA PHE A 67 3.70 0.98 -0.20
C PHE A 67 4.29 0.72 1.19
N ALA A 68 5.04 1.67 1.77
CA ALA A 68 5.52 1.56 3.14
C ALA A 68 4.34 1.46 4.13
N ALA A 69 3.35 2.34 4.02
CA ALA A 69 2.15 2.31 4.85
C ALA A 69 1.33 1.00 4.67
N LEU A 70 1.23 0.50 3.44
CA LEU A 70 0.62 -0.80 3.17
C LEU A 70 1.38 -1.95 3.84
N ASN A 71 2.71 -1.95 3.76
CA ASN A 71 3.55 -2.98 4.36
C ASN A 71 3.44 -2.96 5.88
N ASP A 72 3.42 -1.79 6.52
CA ASP A 72 3.21 -1.70 7.98
C ASP A 72 1.86 -2.33 8.38
N ALA A 73 0.79 -2.04 7.63
CA ALA A 73 -0.52 -2.63 7.88
C ALA A 73 -0.56 -4.15 7.60
N ARG A 74 0.16 -4.61 6.57
CA ARG A 74 0.37 -6.04 6.26
C ARG A 74 1.07 -6.73 7.42
N ASP A 75 2.14 -6.16 7.95
CA ASP A 75 2.93 -6.75 9.04
C ASP A 75 2.10 -6.91 10.31
N ILE A 76 1.25 -5.91 10.63
CA ILE A 76 0.29 -6.00 11.72
C ILE A 76 -0.68 -7.16 11.48
N TYR A 77 -1.26 -7.28 10.27
CA TYR A 77 -2.16 -8.37 9.93
C TYR A 77 -1.47 -9.73 10.03
N GLN A 78 -0.26 -9.86 9.49
CA GLN A 78 0.49 -11.12 9.47
C GLN A 78 0.87 -11.57 10.89
N THR A 79 1.30 -10.63 11.73
CA THR A 79 1.71 -10.91 13.12
C THR A 79 0.53 -11.30 14.00
N ASN A 80 -0.64 -10.67 13.80
CA ASN A 80 -1.75 -10.73 14.76
C ASN A 80 -2.97 -11.52 14.26
N CYS A 81 -3.23 -11.55 12.95
CA CYS A 81 -4.49 -12.03 12.38
C CYS A 81 -4.31 -13.29 11.50
N ALA A 82 -3.20 -13.40 10.78
CA ALA A 82 -3.00 -14.42 9.76
C ALA A 82 -2.99 -15.87 10.30
N MET A 83 -2.66 -16.08 11.57
CA MET A 83 -2.73 -17.42 12.19
C MET A 83 -4.14 -18.05 12.16
N CYS A 84 -5.19 -17.22 12.08
CA CYS A 84 -6.56 -17.70 11.95
C CYS A 84 -7.15 -17.39 10.57
N HIS A 85 -6.87 -16.20 10.04
CA HIS A 85 -7.47 -15.70 8.79
C HIS A 85 -6.64 -16.01 7.53
N GLY A 86 -5.46 -16.62 7.66
CA GLY A 86 -4.53 -16.89 6.56
C GLY A 86 -3.70 -15.68 6.15
N TYR A 87 -2.51 -15.92 5.61
CA TYR A 87 -1.61 -14.86 5.11
C TYR A 87 -2.14 -14.21 3.83
N ASP A 88 -2.87 -14.98 3.03
CA ASP A 88 -3.57 -14.63 1.80
C ASP A 88 -5.05 -14.26 2.05
N GLY A 89 -5.51 -14.29 3.30
CA GLY A 89 -6.91 -14.09 3.66
C GLY A 89 -7.80 -15.33 3.50
N ILE A 90 -7.21 -16.49 3.19
CA ILE A 90 -7.90 -17.79 3.20
C ILE A 90 -7.80 -18.39 4.62
N PRO A 91 -8.94 -18.61 5.29
CA PRO A 91 -8.94 -18.88 6.72
C PRO A 91 -8.36 -20.27 7.02
N ILE A 92 -7.46 -20.31 8.00
CA ILE A 92 -6.90 -21.54 8.56
C ILE A 92 -7.85 -22.09 9.62
N LEU A 93 -8.46 -21.21 10.41
CA LEU A 93 -9.38 -21.58 11.48
C LEU A 93 -10.81 -21.76 10.93
N PRO A 94 -11.46 -22.92 11.14
CA PRO A 94 -12.85 -23.10 10.75
C PRO A 94 -13.77 -22.06 11.40
N GLY A 95 -14.60 -21.41 10.59
CA GLY A 95 -15.52 -20.36 11.05
C GLY A 95 -14.95 -18.94 11.06
N ALA A 96 -13.65 -18.76 10.80
CA ALA A 96 -13.10 -17.45 10.47
C ALA A 96 -13.57 -17.04 9.05
N PRO A 97 -13.92 -15.77 8.80
CA PRO A 97 -14.30 -15.30 7.47
C PRO A 97 -13.16 -15.43 6.46
N ASN A 98 -13.52 -15.73 5.21
CA ASN A 98 -12.60 -15.74 4.08
C ASN A 98 -12.51 -14.36 3.42
N PHE A 99 -11.47 -13.61 3.80
CA PHE A 99 -11.22 -12.27 3.31
C PHE A 99 -10.77 -12.24 1.85
N ALA A 100 -10.11 -13.30 1.35
CA ALA A 100 -9.79 -13.42 -0.07
C ALA A 100 -11.05 -13.42 -0.96
N SER A 101 -12.16 -13.98 -0.46
CA SER A 101 -13.48 -13.92 -1.11
C SER A 101 -14.33 -12.69 -0.75
N GLY A 102 -13.79 -11.77 0.06
CA GLY A 102 -14.52 -10.59 0.54
C GLY A 102 -15.58 -10.88 1.61
N GLU A 103 -15.54 -12.05 2.26
CA GLU A 103 -16.55 -12.42 3.24
C GLU A 103 -16.57 -11.43 4.41
N ARG A 104 -17.76 -10.98 4.79
CA ARG A 104 -18.03 -10.02 5.87
C ARG A 104 -17.49 -8.59 5.63
N LEU A 105 -16.75 -8.36 4.55
CA LEU A 105 -16.23 -7.03 4.20
C LEU A 105 -17.30 -6.13 3.55
N ASP A 106 -18.51 -6.64 3.28
CA ASP A 106 -19.68 -5.84 2.89
C ASP A 106 -20.18 -4.93 4.03
N ARG A 107 -19.74 -5.18 5.26
CA ARG A 107 -20.16 -4.45 6.46
C ARG A 107 -19.50 -3.07 6.56
N PRO A 108 -20.17 -2.11 7.25
CA PRO A 108 -19.60 -0.79 7.47
C PRO A 108 -18.38 -0.87 8.38
N ASP A 109 -17.40 0.01 8.15
CA ASP A 109 -16.14 0.02 8.90
C ASP A 109 -16.36 0.18 10.41
N THR A 110 -17.39 0.93 10.82
CA THR A 110 -17.75 1.07 12.23
C THR A 110 -18.12 -0.26 12.90
N GLU A 111 -18.74 -1.20 12.18
CA GLU A 111 -19.05 -2.54 12.72
C GLU A 111 -17.81 -3.42 12.76
N LEU A 112 -16.97 -3.35 11.73
CA LEU A 112 -15.76 -4.16 11.62
C LEU A 112 -14.70 -3.72 12.63
N ILE A 113 -14.51 -2.42 12.84
CA ILE A 113 -13.64 -1.89 13.90
C ILE A 113 -14.11 -2.33 15.28
N VAL A 114 -15.42 -2.33 15.56
CA VAL A 114 -15.92 -2.86 16.84
C VAL A 114 -15.59 -4.34 16.99
N SER A 115 -15.71 -5.11 15.90
CA SER A 115 -15.35 -6.54 15.90
C SER A 115 -13.86 -6.74 16.22
N ILE A 116 -12.96 -5.94 15.63
CA ILE A 116 -11.52 -5.99 15.92
C ILE A 116 -11.25 -5.55 17.37
N ARG A 117 -11.79 -4.40 17.78
CA ARG A 117 -11.56 -3.80 19.10
C ARG A 117 -11.98 -4.70 20.24
N ASP A 118 -13.20 -5.24 20.16
CA ASP A 118 -13.85 -5.96 21.26
C ASP A 118 -13.80 -7.49 21.09
N GLY A 119 -13.28 -7.97 19.96
CA GLY A 119 -13.28 -9.39 19.60
C GLY A 119 -14.66 -9.86 19.14
N ARG A 120 -14.71 -11.06 18.58
CA ARG A 120 -15.98 -11.69 18.17
C ARG A 120 -15.82 -13.21 18.13
N GLU A 121 -16.76 -13.93 18.71
CA GLU A 121 -16.68 -15.40 18.88
C GLU A 121 -15.35 -15.81 19.52
N THR A 122 -14.51 -16.54 18.78
CA THR A 122 -13.19 -17.00 19.19
C THR A 122 -12.08 -15.98 18.94
N MET A 123 -12.35 -14.89 18.20
CA MET A 123 -11.37 -13.83 17.95
C MET A 123 -11.21 -12.96 19.21
N PRO A 124 -9.99 -12.83 19.77
CA PRO A 124 -9.75 -12.06 20.98
C PRO A 124 -9.96 -10.55 20.76
N PRO A 125 -10.20 -9.77 21.84
CA PRO A 125 -10.23 -8.31 21.75
C PRO A 125 -8.84 -7.73 21.53
N TRP A 126 -8.69 -6.81 20.57
CA TRP A 126 -7.41 -6.20 20.23
C TRP A 126 -7.16 -4.82 20.84
N ARG A 127 -8.14 -4.22 21.52
CA ARG A 127 -8.04 -2.86 22.11
C ARG A 127 -6.91 -2.65 23.13
N ALA A 128 -6.38 -3.73 23.69
CA ALA A 128 -5.27 -3.67 24.66
C ALA A 128 -3.90 -3.92 24.02
N VAL A 129 -3.86 -4.31 22.74
CA VAL A 129 -2.66 -4.73 22.02
C VAL A 129 -2.37 -3.80 20.85
N LEU A 130 -3.41 -3.41 20.10
CA LEU A 130 -3.32 -2.51 18.96
C LEU A 130 -3.92 -1.15 19.30
N SER A 131 -3.22 -0.08 18.93
CA SER A 131 -3.76 1.29 18.90
C SER A 131 -4.96 1.41 17.97
N GLU A 132 -5.75 2.47 18.12
CA GLU A 132 -6.90 2.71 17.22
C GLU A 132 -6.45 2.88 15.77
N GLN A 133 -5.28 3.50 15.53
CA GLN A 133 -4.71 3.67 14.20
C GLN A 133 -4.31 2.34 13.58
N GLU A 134 -3.66 1.44 14.35
CA GLU A 134 -3.32 0.10 13.87
C GLU A 134 -4.57 -0.74 13.57
N GLN A 135 -5.63 -0.62 14.38
CA GLN A 135 -6.91 -1.29 14.12
C GLN A 135 -7.58 -0.78 12.82
N ILE A 136 -7.47 0.51 12.54
CA ILE A 136 -7.96 1.10 11.28
C ILE A 136 -7.12 0.63 10.10
N ALA A 137 -5.80 0.64 10.23
CA ALA A 137 -4.88 0.26 9.16
C ALA A 137 -5.00 -1.23 8.83
N VAL A 138 -5.10 -2.12 9.83
CA VAL A 138 -5.27 -3.56 9.60
C VAL A 138 -6.62 -3.85 8.93
N LEU A 139 -7.69 -3.13 9.29
CA LEU A 139 -8.98 -3.24 8.60
C LEU A 139 -8.87 -2.78 7.13
N ALA A 140 -8.18 -1.67 6.88
CA ALA A 140 -7.94 -1.18 5.54
C ALA A 140 -7.16 -2.21 4.72
N TYR A 141 -6.08 -2.79 5.26
CA TYR A 141 -5.32 -3.87 4.62
C TYR A 141 -6.17 -5.12 4.38
N THR A 142 -7.02 -5.52 5.33
CA THR A 142 -7.92 -6.68 5.19
C THR A 142 -8.85 -6.54 3.96
N ARG A 143 -9.24 -5.31 3.60
CA ARG A 143 -10.02 -5.05 2.38
C ARG A 143 -9.21 -5.13 1.08
N LEU A 144 -7.89 -5.10 1.18
CA LEU A 144 -6.97 -5.10 0.05
C LEU A 144 -6.30 -6.46 -0.16
N ILE A 145 -6.34 -7.35 0.83
CA ILE A 145 -5.60 -8.61 0.86
C ILE A 145 -5.78 -9.47 -0.40
N ALA A 146 -7.00 -9.55 -0.94
CA ALA A 146 -7.28 -10.32 -2.15
C ALA A 146 -6.54 -9.78 -3.38
N GLY A 147 -6.43 -8.45 -3.51
CA GLY A 147 -5.68 -7.84 -4.60
C GLY A 147 -4.19 -7.70 -4.31
N ASP A 148 -3.80 -7.74 -3.03
CA ASP A 148 -2.39 -7.80 -2.63
C ASP A 148 -1.73 -9.10 -3.08
N ASP A 149 -2.38 -10.24 -2.84
CA ASP A 149 -1.92 -11.56 -3.30
C ASP A 149 -1.73 -11.60 -4.83
N LEU A 150 -2.76 -11.14 -5.57
CA LEU A 150 -2.69 -11.03 -7.04
C LEU A 150 -1.57 -10.09 -7.51
N PHE A 151 -1.32 -9.00 -6.79
CA PHE A 151 -0.25 -8.07 -7.10
C PHE A 151 1.14 -8.69 -6.90
N LEU A 152 1.34 -9.44 -5.81
CA LEU A 152 2.59 -10.16 -5.55
C LEU A 152 2.87 -11.18 -6.65
N GLU A 153 1.86 -11.93 -7.09
CA GLU A 153 2.01 -12.93 -8.14
C GLU A 153 2.30 -12.31 -9.52
N HIS A 154 1.60 -11.23 -9.89
CA HIS A 154 1.56 -10.75 -11.27
C HIS A 154 2.34 -9.45 -11.53
N CYS A 155 2.58 -8.64 -10.51
CA CYS A 155 3.02 -7.24 -10.67
C CYS A 155 4.33 -6.91 -9.94
N GLU A 156 4.57 -7.50 -8.76
CA GLU A 156 5.68 -7.15 -7.87
C GLU A 156 7.06 -7.21 -8.55
N SER A 157 7.28 -8.19 -9.44
CA SER A 157 8.56 -8.35 -10.14
C SER A 157 9.03 -7.10 -10.91
N CYS A 158 8.09 -6.23 -11.30
CA CYS A 158 8.34 -4.95 -11.94
C CYS A 158 7.94 -3.74 -11.07
N HIS A 159 7.00 -3.91 -10.16
CA HIS A 159 6.41 -2.86 -9.32
C HIS A 159 6.55 -3.19 -7.83
N ASP A 160 7.73 -3.04 -7.25
CA ASP A 160 7.97 -3.40 -5.84
C ASP A 160 7.60 -2.30 -4.84
N SER A 161 7.67 -1.04 -5.27
CA SER A 161 7.64 0.13 -4.38
C SER A 161 6.96 1.33 -5.02
N SER A 162 6.60 1.26 -6.30
CA SER A 162 5.82 2.30 -6.96
C SER A 162 5.04 1.76 -8.15
N VAL A 163 3.85 2.33 -8.35
CA VAL A 163 2.97 1.99 -9.48
C VAL A 163 2.48 3.29 -10.12
N PRO A 164 2.64 3.47 -11.44
CA PRO A 164 2.10 4.63 -12.16
C PRO A 164 0.58 4.76 -12.03
N ALA A 165 0.06 5.95 -12.31
CA ALA A 165 -1.37 6.17 -12.33
C ALA A 165 -2.06 5.32 -13.40
N ILE A 166 -3.13 4.62 -13.01
CA ILE A 166 -3.95 3.84 -13.94
C ILE A 166 -4.67 4.77 -14.92
N ALA A 167 -4.80 4.34 -16.17
CA ALA A 167 -5.47 5.10 -17.22
C ALA A 167 -6.88 5.56 -16.82
N ASN A 168 -7.19 6.83 -17.09
CA ASN A 168 -8.49 7.44 -16.78
C ASN A 168 -9.67 6.82 -17.56
N VAL A 169 -9.40 6.00 -18.58
CA VAL A 169 -10.41 5.24 -19.31
C VAL A 169 -11.07 4.16 -18.43
N ILE A 170 -10.35 3.65 -17.42
CA ILE A 170 -10.88 2.65 -16.50
C ILE A 170 -11.86 3.33 -15.53
N PRO A 171 -13.14 2.92 -15.48
CA PRO A 171 -14.13 3.54 -14.61
C PRO A 171 -13.73 3.50 -13.13
N LYS A 172 -13.95 4.62 -12.42
CA LYS A 172 -13.70 4.71 -10.97
C LYS A 172 -14.83 4.11 -10.11
N ALA A 173 -16.08 4.22 -10.58
CA ALA A 173 -17.24 3.68 -9.86
C ALA A 173 -17.26 2.15 -9.92
N SER A 174 -17.46 1.48 -8.78
CA SER A 174 -17.41 0.02 -8.64
C SER A 174 -18.38 -0.69 -9.59
N GLU A 175 -19.63 -0.23 -9.67
CA GLU A 175 -20.64 -0.80 -10.58
C GLU A 175 -20.27 -0.65 -12.06
N LYS A 176 -19.63 0.46 -12.44
CA LYS A 176 -19.17 0.65 -13.82
C LYS A 176 -17.94 -0.22 -14.11
N LEU A 177 -17.04 -0.35 -13.13
CA LEU A 177 -15.86 -1.20 -13.23
C LEU A 177 -16.24 -2.68 -13.36
N SER A 178 -17.21 -3.14 -12.56
CA SER A 178 -17.70 -4.52 -12.58
C SER A 178 -18.36 -4.91 -13.90
N ASN A 179 -18.78 -3.94 -14.71
CA ASN A 179 -19.35 -4.15 -16.06
C ASN A 179 -18.40 -3.72 -17.19
N TYR A 180 -17.19 -3.24 -16.87
CA TYR A 180 -16.22 -2.79 -17.87
C TYR A 180 -15.54 -3.99 -18.53
N GLY A 181 -15.41 -3.97 -19.86
CA GLY A 181 -14.83 -5.05 -20.66
C GLY A 181 -13.45 -4.75 -21.24
N GLY A 182 -12.87 -3.60 -20.89
CA GLY A 182 -11.63 -3.10 -21.46
C GLY A 182 -11.82 -2.09 -22.61
N PRO A 183 -10.72 -1.66 -23.25
CA PRO A 183 -9.34 -2.09 -23.00
C PRO A 183 -8.84 -1.65 -21.60
N TRP A 184 -8.11 -2.51 -20.90
CA TRP A 184 -7.66 -2.21 -19.52
C TRP A 184 -6.44 -1.28 -19.51
N GLN A 185 -5.47 -1.50 -20.41
CA GLN A 185 -4.26 -0.68 -20.54
C GLN A 185 -3.54 -0.46 -19.19
N LEU A 186 -3.43 -1.53 -18.39
CA LEU A 186 -2.80 -1.51 -17.07
C LEU A 186 -1.28 -1.38 -17.15
N CYS A 187 -0.68 -2.01 -18.14
CA CYS A 187 0.76 -2.03 -18.34
C CYS A 187 1.13 -1.91 -19.82
N SER A 188 2.37 -1.52 -20.10
CA SER A 188 2.88 -1.41 -21.46
C SER A 188 3.16 -2.78 -22.10
N SER A 189 3.38 -3.82 -21.29
CA SER A 189 3.52 -5.21 -21.73
C SER A 189 2.16 -5.90 -21.67
N LEU A 190 1.69 -6.49 -22.77
CA LEU A 190 0.36 -7.12 -22.82
C LEU A 190 0.23 -8.41 -21.97
N ASP A 191 1.29 -8.85 -21.29
CA ASP A 191 1.34 -10.18 -20.68
C ASP A 191 0.35 -10.32 -19.52
N ALA A 192 0.28 -9.35 -18.61
CA ALA A 192 -0.61 -9.42 -17.44
C ALA A 192 -2.10 -9.43 -17.83
N GLU A 193 -2.49 -8.64 -18.85
CA GLU A 193 -3.88 -8.60 -19.31
C GLU A 193 -4.32 -9.87 -20.03
N GLN A 194 -3.38 -10.63 -20.60
CA GLN A 194 -3.67 -11.88 -21.30
C GLN A 194 -3.65 -13.10 -20.37
N THR A 195 -2.93 -13.03 -19.25
CA THR A 195 -2.78 -14.15 -18.32
C THR A 195 -3.75 -14.10 -17.15
N MET A 196 -4.28 -12.92 -16.79
CA MET A 196 -5.21 -12.75 -15.66
C MET A 196 -6.66 -12.94 -16.07
N GLN A 197 -7.49 -13.46 -15.14
CA GLN A 197 -8.93 -13.45 -15.32
C GLN A 197 -9.47 -12.02 -15.18
N ARG A 198 -10.63 -11.76 -15.78
CA ARG A 198 -11.27 -10.44 -15.72
C ARG A 198 -11.56 -10.01 -14.28
N GLU A 199 -11.99 -10.94 -13.45
CA GLU A 199 -12.30 -10.73 -12.05
C GLU A 199 -11.04 -10.36 -11.25
N ASP A 200 -9.91 -10.97 -11.57
CA ASP A 200 -8.60 -10.68 -10.95
C ASP A 200 -8.11 -9.28 -11.36
N ILE A 201 -8.29 -8.91 -12.63
CA ILE A 201 -7.97 -7.57 -13.14
C ILE A 201 -8.77 -6.50 -12.37
N ILE A 202 -10.07 -6.71 -12.17
CA ILE A 202 -10.91 -5.79 -11.39
C ILE A 202 -10.43 -5.69 -9.94
N THR A 203 -10.05 -6.83 -9.34
CA THR A 203 -9.56 -6.91 -7.97
C THR A 203 -8.24 -6.17 -7.80
N VAL A 204 -7.27 -6.36 -8.70
CA VAL A 204 -6.00 -5.63 -8.71
C VAL A 204 -6.22 -4.13 -8.93
N ILE A 205 -7.12 -3.72 -9.81
CA ILE A 205 -7.47 -2.29 -9.98
C ILE A 205 -8.01 -1.70 -8.66
N GLY A 206 -8.85 -2.46 -7.95
CA GLY A 206 -9.35 -2.09 -6.63
C GLY A 206 -8.22 -1.92 -5.62
N TYR A 207 -7.29 -2.88 -5.60
CA TYR A 207 -6.09 -2.85 -4.77
C TYR A 207 -5.23 -1.63 -5.06
N LEU A 208 -4.83 -1.40 -6.31
CA LEU A 208 -3.96 -0.29 -6.72
C LEU A 208 -4.52 1.09 -6.34
N ARG A 209 -5.85 1.25 -6.39
CA ARG A 209 -6.55 2.47 -5.92
C ARG A 209 -6.64 2.54 -4.40
N GLY A 210 -6.63 1.39 -3.74
CA GLY A 210 -6.70 1.24 -2.29
C GLY A 210 -5.39 1.54 -1.57
N ILE A 211 -4.23 1.28 -2.16
CA ILE A 211 -2.91 1.50 -1.54
C ILE A 211 -2.72 2.97 -1.09
N GLN A 212 -3.32 3.91 -1.83
CA GLN A 212 -3.17 5.35 -1.56
C GLN A 212 -4.04 5.86 -0.40
N LYS A 213 -4.94 5.01 0.14
CA LYS A 213 -5.94 5.39 1.14
C LYS A 213 -5.31 5.94 2.42
N VAL A 214 -5.97 6.92 3.00
CA VAL A 214 -5.49 7.59 4.22
C VAL A 214 -5.56 6.67 5.44
N GLU A 215 -6.45 5.68 5.43
CA GLU A 215 -6.61 4.71 6.51
C GLU A 215 -5.37 3.84 6.73
N LEU A 216 -4.52 3.69 5.70
CA LEU A 216 -3.21 3.04 5.81
C LEU A 216 -2.16 3.99 6.41
N LYS A 217 -2.38 5.31 6.32
CA LYS A 217 -1.43 6.35 6.71
C LYS A 217 -1.73 6.81 8.14
N GLY A 218 -0.82 6.51 9.08
CA GLY A 218 -0.96 6.98 10.46
C GLY A 218 -0.64 5.95 11.53
N ILE A 219 -0.13 4.78 11.16
CA ILE A 219 0.56 3.90 12.11
C ILE A 219 1.79 4.67 12.60
N PRO A 220 1.93 4.91 13.92
CA PRO A 220 3.15 5.47 14.46
C PRO A 220 4.31 4.56 14.06
N THR A 221 5.29 5.08 13.32
CA THR A 221 6.53 4.35 13.06
C THR A 221 7.29 4.26 14.38
N GLU A 222 6.94 3.29 15.22
CA GLU A 222 7.82 2.84 16.28
C GLU A 222 9.03 2.24 15.56
N ALA A 223 10.09 3.03 15.49
CA ALA A 223 11.37 2.63 14.94
C ALA A 223 11.75 1.25 15.50
N GLY A 224 12.09 0.32 14.61
CA GLY A 224 12.47 -1.04 14.95
C GLY A 224 13.38 -1.12 16.18
N GLY A 225 13.01 -2.01 17.10
CA GLY A 225 13.86 -2.49 18.19
C GLY A 225 14.74 -3.64 17.74
#